data_AF-A0A1C3XTK9-F1
#
_entry.id   AF-A0A1C3XTK9-F1
#
_cell.length_a   1.000
_cell.length_b   1.000
_cell.length_c   1.000
_cell.angle_alpha   90.00
_cell.angle_beta   90.00
_cell.angle_gamma   90.00
#
_symmetry.space_group_name_H-M   'P 1'
#
loop_
_entity.id
_entity.type
_entity.pdbx_description
1 polymer ?
#
loop_
_entity_poly.entity_id
_entity_poly.type
_entity_poly.pdbx_seq_one_letter_code
_entity_poly.pdbx_strand_id
1 'polypeptide(L)'
;MLKYLWDPANAITITGLLFSSTSLFLALSERLELSVAVALWAVLSDHLDGFVAGRTKGRDPDVAKMGASLDGFADIVYGAVLPAVIVVQVSQASPLALATATTLLVAGAIRLSYFANFGRSCDECFLGVPLSYDVPLLALFFLLKPLIPNEAFSDVVNIGFLLLAMAHVAPVRVPPLSATMYTAISIFAVASSVALASRSF
;
A
#
# COMPACT_ATOMS: atom_id res chain seq x y z
N MET A 1 -11.32 7.94 23.22
CA MET A 1 -10.64 7.73 21.93
C MET A 1 -10.37 6.25 21.68
N LEU A 2 -9.67 5.52 22.56
CA LEU A 2 -9.39 4.08 22.38
C LEU A 2 -10.63 3.17 22.30
N LYS A 3 -11.79 3.60 22.83
CA LYS A 3 -13.05 2.85 22.74
C LYS A 3 -13.48 2.52 21.29
N TYR A 4 -13.08 3.33 20.31
CA TYR A 4 -13.42 3.11 18.90
C TYR A 4 -12.65 1.94 18.28
N LEU A 5 -11.60 1.44 18.94
CA LEU A 5 -10.82 0.26 18.53
C LEU A 5 -11.45 -1.07 18.98
N TRP A 6 -12.54 -1.03 19.75
CA TRP A 6 -13.31 -2.24 20.07
C TRP A 6 -14.02 -2.80 18.83
N ASP A 7 -14.21 -1.95 17.83
CA ASP A 7 -14.69 -2.37 16.53
C ASP A 7 -13.65 -3.23 15.81
N PRO A 8 -14.02 -4.44 15.35
CA PRO A 8 -13.07 -5.36 14.73
C PRO A 8 -12.37 -4.80 13.49
N ALA A 9 -13.07 -4.04 12.63
CA ALA A 9 -12.44 -3.45 11.46
C ALA A 9 -11.38 -2.42 11.87
N ASN A 10 -11.70 -1.53 12.80
CA ASN A 10 -10.74 -0.53 13.29
C ASN A 10 -9.52 -1.17 13.97
N ALA A 11 -9.70 -2.28 14.69
CA ALA A 11 -8.60 -3.04 15.29
C ALA A 11 -7.68 -3.66 14.22
N ILE A 12 -8.24 -4.15 13.13
CA ILE A 12 -7.48 -4.67 11.99
C ILE A 12 -6.71 -3.54 11.30
N THR A 13 -7.32 -2.37 11.08
CA THR A 13 -6.63 -1.20 10.51
C THR A 13 -5.42 -0.77 11.36
N ILE A 14 -5.55 -0.76 12.70
CA ILE A 14 -4.42 -0.51 13.61
C ILE A 14 -3.34 -1.58 13.45
N THR A 15 -3.73 -2.84 13.31
CA THR A 15 -2.77 -3.94 13.09
C THR A 15 -2.00 -3.73 11.77
N GLY A 16 -2.68 -3.29 10.71
CA GLY A 16 -2.07 -2.86 9.46
C GLY A 16 -1.06 -1.73 9.66
N LEU A 17 -1.42 -0.70 10.42
CA LEU A 17 -0.50 0.40 10.78
C LEU A 17 0.74 -0.08 11.56
N LEU A 18 0.59 -1.06 12.45
CA LEU A 18 1.73 -1.66 13.17
C LEU A 18 2.67 -2.41 12.22
N PHE A 19 2.12 -3.13 11.23
CA PHE A 19 2.93 -3.73 10.17
C PHE A 19 3.64 -2.68 9.32
N SER A 20 2.95 -1.61 8.93
CA SER A 20 3.56 -0.50 8.18
C SER A 20 4.68 0.18 8.95
N SER A 21 4.49 0.42 10.25
CA SER A 21 5.52 0.99 11.13
C SER A 21 6.74 0.07 11.26
N THR A 22 6.51 -1.24 11.44
CA THR A 22 7.58 -2.24 11.51
C THR A 22 8.33 -2.32 10.19
N SER A 23 7.61 -2.30 9.06
CA SER A 23 8.19 -2.29 7.72
C SER A 23 9.05 -1.05 7.49
N LEU A 24 8.61 0.13 7.94
CA LEU A 24 9.38 1.37 7.86
C LEU A 24 10.69 1.27 8.66
N PHE A 25 10.63 0.74 9.88
CA PHE A 25 11.82 0.50 10.69
C PHE A 25 12.82 -0.44 9.98
N LEU A 26 12.33 -1.52 9.37
CA LEU A 26 13.15 -2.45 8.60
C LEU A 26 13.75 -1.80 7.35
N ALA A 27 13.00 -0.93 6.66
CA ALA A 27 13.49 -0.19 5.49
C ALA A 27 14.66 0.72 5.87
N LEU A 28 14.52 1.46 6.97
CA LEU A 28 15.56 2.34 7.50
C LEU A 28 16.75 1.58 8.08
N SER A 29 16.56 0.32 8.47
CA SER A 29 17.63 -0.59 8.91
C SER A 29 18.31 -1.32 7.74
N GLU A 30 18.11 -0.87 6.50
CA GLU A 30 18.64 -1.46 5.25
C GLU A 30 18.19 -2.91 4.99
N ARG A 31 17.21 -3.43 5.73
CA ARG A 31 16.61 -4.76 5.54
C ARG A 31 15.42 -4.68 4.59
N LEU A 32 15.68 -4.29 3.35
CA LEU A 32 14.62 -3.95 2.38
C LEU A 32 13.73 -5.13 2.02
N GLU A 33 14.26 -6.34 1.83
CA GLU A 33 13.44 -7.52 1.50
C GLU A 33 12.48 -7.90 2.65
N LEU A 34 12.95 -7.87 3.90
CA LEU A 34 12.08 -8.05 5.06
C LEU A 34 11.07 -6.91 5.21
N SER A 35 11.49 -5.68 4.95
CA SER A 35 10.59 -4.53 4.96
C SER A 35 9.42 -4.76 4.01
N VAL A 36 9.68 -5.14 2.76
CA VAL A 36 8.63 -5.44 1.77
C VAL A 36 7.81 -6.67 2.19
N ALA A 37 8.43 -7.71 2.75
CA ALA A 37 7.71 -8.87 3.26
C ALA A 37 6.70 -8.51 4.35
N VAL A 38 7.06 -7.62 5.28
CA VAL A 38 6.18 -7.12 6.34
C VAL A 38 5.14 -6.15 5.79
N ALA A 39 5.49 -5.31 4.80
CA ALA A 39 4.57 -4.39 4.14
C ALA A 39 3.36 -5.11 3.53
N LEU A 40 3.57 -6.31 2.97
CA LEU A 40 2.50 -7.12 2.40
C LEU A 40 1.44 -7.51 3.46
N TRP A 41 1.82 -7.64 4.74
CA TRP A 41 0.86 -7.89 5.82
C TRP A 41 0.02 -6.65 6.17
N ALA A 42 0.53 -5.44 5.92
CA ALA A 42 -0.28 -4.22 6.01
C ALA A 42 -1.37 -4.22 4.93
N VAL A 43 -1.02 -4.58 3.68
CA VAL A 43 -2.00 -4.73 2.58
C VAL A 43 -3.05 -5.79 2.90
N LEU A 44 -2.65 -6.94 3.45
CA LEU A 44 -3.59 -7.98 3.88
C LEU A 44 -4.53 -7.50 5.00
N SER A 45 -4.06 -6.61 5.87
CA SER A 45 -4.87 -6.04 6.95
C SER A 45 -5.92 -5.07 6.42
N ASP A 46 -5.53 -4.17 5.52
CA ASP A 46 -6.44 -3.25 4.80
C ASP A 46 -7.56 -4.01 4.05
N HIS A 47 -7.15 -5.03 3.32
CA HIS A 47 -8.07 -5.93 2.64
C HIS A 47 -9.08 -6.57 3.62
N LEU A 48 -8.60 -7.05 4.78
CA LEU A 48 -9.42 -7.71 5.79
C LEU A 48 -10.33 -6.72 6.54
N ASP A 49 -9.87 -5.51 6.85
CA ASP A 49 -10.68 -4.52 7.56
C ASP A 49 -11.87 -4.05 6.71
N GLY A 50 -11.67 -3.83 5.40
CA GLY A 50 -12.73 -3.43 4.48
C GLY A 50 -13.78 -4.52 4.34
N PHE A 51 -13.34 -5.79 4.31
CA PHE A 51 -14.24 -6.94 4.30
C PHE A 51 -15.06 -7.05 5.60
N VAL A 52 -14.42 -6.86 6.76
CA VAL A 52 -15.09 -6.91 8.07
C VAL A 52 -16.04 -5.73 8.24
N ALA A 53 -15.64 -4.52 7.84
CA ALA A 53 -16.46 -3.33 7.86
C ALA A 53 -17.72 -3.50 6.99
N GLY A 54 -17.56 -4.02 5.77
CA GLY A 54 -18.67 -4.26 4.84
C GLY A 54 -19.66 -5.33 5.30
N ARG A 55 -19.24 -6.27 6.14
CA ARG A 55 -20.11 -7.34 6.68
C ARG A 55 -20.76 -7.01 8.03
N THR A 56 -20.25 -6.00 8.73
CA THR A 56 -20.74 -5.63 10.07
C THR A 56 -22.05 -4.83 9.96
N LYS A 57 -23.17 -5.44 10.35
CA LYS A 57 -24.49 -4.78 10.37
C LYS A 57 -24.68 -3.97 11.66
N GLY A 58 -25.32 -2.81 11.56
CA GLY A 58 -25.68 -1.99 12.73
C GLY A 58 -24.48 -1.34 13.42
N ARG A 59 -23.39 -1.10 12.68
CA ARG A 59 -22.19 -0.44 13.18
C ARG A 59 -22.51 1.00 13.59
N ASP A 60 -22.05 1.40 14.78
CA ASP A 60 -22.27 2.74 15.30
C ASP A 60 -21.72 3.80 14.30
N PRO A 61 -22.50 4.84 13.94
CA PRO A 61 -22.08 5.82 12.95
C PRO A 61 -20.79 6.57 13.29
N ASP A 62 -20.55 6.87 14.56
CA ASP A 62 -19.34 7.57 15.00
C ASP A 62 -18.12 6.64 14.94
N VAL A 63 -18.30 5.35 15.26
CA VAL A 63 -17.28 4.31 15.09
C VAL A 63 -16.90 4.13 13.63
N ALA A 64 -17.89 4.07 12.74
CA ALA A 64 -17.67 3.93 11.31
C ALA A 64 -16.97 5.17 10.72
N LYS A 65 -17.36 6.37 11.14
CA LYS A 65 -16.74 7.63 10.72
C LYS A 65 -15.27 7.72 11.16
N MET A 66 -14.97 7.36 12.41
CA MET A 66 -13.59 7.29 12.90
C MET A 66 -12.79 6.24 12.13
N GLY A 67 -13.39 5.08 11.87
CA GLY A 67 -12.80 4.01 11.06
C GLY A 67 -12.41 4.47 9.67
N ALA A 68 -13.30 5.16 8.95
CA ALA A 68 -13.00 5.68 7.61
C ALA A 68 -11.83 6.68 7.59
N SER A 69 -11.68 7.51 8.63
CA SER A 69 -10.50 8.38 8.75
C SER A 69 -9.23 7.60 9.09
N LEU A 70 -9.34 6.62 9.98
CA LEU A 70 -8.21 5.76 10.36
C LEU A 70 -7.69 4.95 9.17
N ASP A 71 -8.59 4.41 8.36
CA ASP A 71 -8.33 3.72 7.11
C ASP A 71 -7.56 4.60 6.13
N GLY A 72 -8.05 5.82 5.87
CA GLY A 72 -7.33 6.78 5.03
C GLY A 72 -5.92 7.16 5.55
N PHE A 73 -5.70 7.18 6.87
CA PHE A 73 -4.36 7.36 7.45
C PHE A 73 -3.49 6.11 7.30
N ALA A 74 -4.05 4.91 7.39
CA ALA A 74 -3.33 3.67 7.13
C ALA A 74 -2.91 3.58 5.66
N ASP A 75 -3.84 3.85 4.75
CA ASP A 75 -3.69 3.89 3.30
C ASP A 75 -2.51 4.74 2.85
N ILE A 76 -2.39 5.98 3.36
CA ILE A 76 -1.27 6.83 2.96
C ILE A 76 0.08 6.31 3.46
N VAL A 77 0.10 5.70 4.66
CA VAL A 77 1.34 5.20 5.26
C VAL A 77 1.85 3.97 4.49
N TYR A 78 1.01 2.95 4.28
CA TYR A 78 1.45 1.74 3.60
C TYR A 78 1.51 1.92 2.07
N GLY A 79 0.60 2.71 1.50
CA GLY A 79 0.39 2.83 0.06
C GLY A 79 1.22 3.93 -0.61
N ALA A 80 1.73 4.93 0.13
CA ALA A 80 2.55 6.00 -0.46
C ALA A 80 3.86 6.22 0.30
N VAL A 81 3.81 6.41 1.62
CA VAL A 81 5.00 6.72 2.44
C VAL A 81 6.01 5.58 2.40
N LEU A 82 5.55 4.36 2.64
CA LEU A 82 6.43 3.20 2.71
C LEU A 82 7.11 2.88 1.35
N PRO A 83 6.39 2.81 0.21
CA PRO A 83 7.01 2.72 -1.11
C PRO A 83 8.00 3.84 -1.38
N ALA A 84 7.66 5.09 -1.05
CA ALA A 84 8.54 6.24 -1.24
C ALA A 84 9.86 6.09 -0.47
N VAL A 85 9.81 5.67 0.80
CA VAL A 85 11.02 5.43 1.60
C VAL A 85 11.86 4.30 1.02
N ILE A 86 11.23 3.19 0.58
CA ILE A 86 11.97 2.07 0.01
C ILE A 86 12.61 2.45 -1.33
N VAL A 87 11.92 3.23 -2.19
CA VAL A 87 12.50 3.77 -3.43
C VAL A 87 13.73 4.63 -3.13
N VAL A 88 13.66 5.50 -2.12
CA VAL A 88 14.79 6.34 -1.68
C VAL A 88 15.96 5.47 -1.20
N GLN A 89 15.70 4.44 -0.40
CA GLN A 89 16.72 3.53 0.12
C GLN A 89 17.39 2.70 -0.99
N VAL A 90 16.60 2.11 -1.91
CA VAL A 90 17.12 1.36 -3.07
C VAL A 90 18.03 2.24 -3.94
N SER A 91 17.71 3.52 -4.03
CA SER A 91 18.39 4.48 -4.91
C SER A 91 19.49 5.27 -4.21
N GLN A 92 19.85 4.92 -2.96
CA GLN A 92 20.87 5.61 -2.18
C GLN A 92 20.63 7.14 -2.09
N ALA A 93 19.36 7.52 -1.91
CA ALA A 93 18.92 8.93 -1.85
C ALA A 93 19.33 9.79 -3.06
N SER A 94 19.34 9.21 -4.28
CA SER A 94 19.60 9.95 -5.51
C SER A 94 18.56 11.05 -5.78
N PRO A 95 18.89 12.08 -6.58
CA PRO A 95 17.93 13.12 -6.96
C PRO A 95 16.69 12.58 -7.69
N LEU A 96 16.85 11.51 -8.49
CA LEU A 96 15.74 10.83 -9.14
C LEU A 96 14.80 10.21 -8.11
N ALA A 97 15.34 9.60 -7.06
CA ALA A 97 14.56 9.01 -5.99
C ALA A 97 13.76 10.06 -5.20
N LEU A 98 14.34 11.25 -4.97
CA LEU A 98 13.62 12.37 -4.38
C LEU A 98 12.42 12.78 -5.25
N ALA A 99 12.63 12.89 -6.56
CA ALA A 99 11.55 13.20 -7.50
C ALA A 99 10.45 12.12 -7.46
N THR A 100 10.82 10.85 -7.60
CA THR A 100 9.88 9.71 -7.55
C THR A 100 9.10 9.66 -6.24
N ALA A 101 9.78 9.75 -5.10
CA ALA A 101 9.16 9.73 -3.78
C ALA A 101 8.20 10.91 -3.58
N THR A 102 8.60 12.10 -4.01
CA THR A 102 7.74 13.29 -3.93
C THR A 102 6.50 13.13 -4.81
N THR A 103 6.65 12.64 -6.03
CA THR A 103 5.52 12.39 -6.94
C THR A 103 4.57 11.34 -6.37
N LEU A 104 5.08 10.24 -5.79
CA LEU A 104 4.25 9.22 -5.12
C LEU A 104 3.44 9.82 -3.96
N LEU A 105 4.10 10.57 -3.07
CA LEU A 105 3.44 11.18 -1.91
C LEU A 105 2.35 12.17 -2.33
N VAL A 106 2.64 13.04 -3.30
CA VAL A 106 1.68 14.02 -3.82
C VAL A 106 0.52 13.32 -4.53
N ALA A 107 0.81 12.36 -5.40
CA ALA A 107 -0.22 11.61 -6.13
C ALA A 107 -1.12 10.80 -5.18
N GLY A 108 -0.54 10.13 -4.19
CA GLY A 108 -1.27 9.39 -3.16
C GLY A 108 -2.18 10.29 -2.33
N ALA A 109 -1.67 11.44 -1.87
CA ALA A 109 -2.46 12.41 -1.12
C ALA A 109 -3.63 12.97 -1.94
N ILE A 110 -3.40 13.34 -3.21
CA ILE A 110 -4.46 13.81 -4.12
C ILE A 110 -5.51 12.73 -4.32
N ARG A 111 -5.09 11.50 -4.62
CA ARG A 111 -6.00 10.38 -4.88
C ARG A 111 -6.86 10.05 -3.65
N LEU A 112 -6.25 9.92 -2.47
CA LEU A 112 -6.98 9.63 -1.23
C LEU A 112 -7.93 10.76 -0.85
N SER A 113 -7.51 12.02 -1.03
CA SER A 113 -8.37 13.17 -0.82
C SER A 113 -9.58 13.17 -1.77
N TYR A 114 -9.36 12.84 -3.05
CA TYR A 114 -10.46 12.73 -4.01
C TYR A 114 -11.42 11.61 -3.61
N PHE A 115 -10.90 10.43 -3.27
CA PHE A 115 -11.71 9.29 -2.86
C PHE A 115 -12.52 9.57 -1.58
N ALA A 116 -11.92 10.22 -0.59
CA ALA A 116 -12.59 10.56 0.67
C ALA A 116 -13.74 11.57 0.51
N ASN A 117 -13.69 12.44 -0.50
CA ASN A 117 -14.69 13.50 -0.71
C ASN A 117 -15.74 13.14 -1.78
N PHE A 118 -15.33 12.48 -2.86
CA PHE A 118 -16.20 12.19 -4.01
C PHE A 118 -16.57 10.71 -4.13
N GLY A 119 -15.98 9.84 -3.31
CA GLY A 119 -16.28 8.42 -3.29
C GLY A 119 -16.00 7.72 -4.61
N ARG A 120 -16.82 6.70 -4.94
CA ARG A 120 -16.79 6.00 -6.22
C ARG A 120 -17.62 6.77 -7.24
N SER A 121 -17.19 6.79 -8.51
CA SER A 121 -17.99 7.39 -9.59
C SER A 121 -19.33 6.66 -9.76
N CYS A 122 -20.30 7.30 -10.42
CA CYS A 122 -21.65 6.77 -10.65
C CYS A 122 -21.70 5.37 -11.28
N ASP A 123 -20.62 4.96 -11.98
CA ASP A 123 -20.46 3.64 -12.61
C ASP A 123 -19.71 2.61 -11.73
N GLU A 124 -19.65 2.82 -10.41
CA GLU A 124 -18.89 2.01 -9.42
C GLU A 124 -17.36 1.90 -9.67
N CYS A 125 -16.85 2.60 -10.68
CA CYS A 125 -15.44 2.60 -11.03
C CYS A 125 -14.63 3.59 -10.17
N PHE A 126 -13.39 3.21 -9.88
CA PHE A 126 -12.39 4.11 -9.31
C PHE A 126 -11.76 4.96 -10.41
N LEU A 127 -11.47 6.22 -10.09
CA LEU A 127 -10.65 7.08 -10.92
C LEU A 127 -9.19 6.99 -10.44
N GLY A 128 -8.29 6.61 -11.35
CA GLY A 128 -6.89 6.36 -11.03
C GLY A 128 -6.65 4.99 -10.38
N VAL A 129 -5.40 4.51 -10.46
CA VAL A 129 -4.99 3.23 -9.87
C VAL A 129 -5.03 3.31 -8.33
N PRO A 130 -5.57 2.31 -7.61
CA PRO A 130 -5.47 2.24 -6.15
C PRO A 130 -4.06 2.16 -5.58
N LEU A 131 -3.84 2.80 -4.40
CA LEU A 131 -2.57 2.72 -3.67
C LEU A 131 -2.29 1.32 -3.10
N SER A 132 -3.32 0.47 -3.03
CA SER A 132 -3.20 -0.92 -2.62
C SER A 132 -2.29 -1.75 -3.54
N TYR A 133 -1.98 -1.26 -4.75
CA TYR A 133 -1.11 -1.92 -5.72
C TYR A 133 0.39 -1.60 -5.56
N ASP A 134 0.74 -0.55 -4.81
CA ASP A 134 2.12 -0.07 -4.67
C ASP A 134 3.03 -1.11 -4.01
N VAL A 135 2.59 -1.66 -2.87
CA VAL A 135 3.35 -2.68 -2.14
C VAL A 135 3.42 -4.02 -2.90
N PRO A 136 2.35 -4.53 -3.54
CA PRO A 136 2.45 -5.67 -4.44
C PRO A 136 3.43 -5.45 -5.61
N LEU A 137 3.44 -4.26 -6.22
CA LEU A 137 4.40 -3.92 -7.28
C LEU A 137 5.83 -3.91 -6.72
N LEU A 138 6.02 -3.35 -5.52
CA LEU A 138 7.31 -3.36 -4.85
C LEU A 138 7.81 -4.78 -4.60
N ALA A 139 6.93 -5.66 -4.08
CA ALA A 139 7.23 -7.07 -3.89
C ALA A 139 7.63 -7.75 -5.20
N LEU A 140 6.93 -7.45 -6.30
CA LEU A 140 7.28 -7.97 -7.62
C LEU A 140 8.69 -7.52 -8.04
N PHE A 141 9.05 -6.25 -7.87
CA PHE A 141 10.41 -5.78 -8.18
C PHE A 141 11.47 -6.53 -7.37
N PHE A 142 11.28 -6.67 -6.06
CA PHE A 142 12.25 -7.38 -5.21
C PHE A 142 12.32 -8.88 -5.52
N LEU A 143 11.21 -9.53 -5.89
CA LEU A 143 11.23 -10.92 -6.32
C LEU A 143 12.04 -11.10 -7.61
N LEU A 144 11.90 -10.16 -8.55
CA LEU A 144 12.59 -10.14 -9.84
C LEU A 144 14.02 -9.59 -9.76
N LYS A 145 14.43 -8.98 -8.64
CA LYS A 145 15.77 -8.41 -8.43
C LYS A 145 16.92 -9.32 -8.89
N PRO A 146 16.93 -10.65 -8.61
CA PRO A 146 18.02 -11.53 -9.07
C PRO A 146 18.13 -11.67 -10.60
N LEU A 147 17.09 -11.28 -11.35
CA LEU A 147 17.05 -11.33 -12.82
C LEU A 147 17.45 -9.98 -13.46
N ILE A 148 17.59 -8.92 -12.65
CA ILE A 148 17.89 -7.57 -13.11
C ILE A 148 19.37 -7.27 -12.79
N PRO A 149 20.15 -6.69 -13.72
CA PRO A 149 21.49 -6.22 -13.41
C PRO A 149 21.49 -5.26 -12.22
N ASN A 150 22.40 -5.44 -11.27
CA ASN A 150 22.43 -4.65 -10.03
C ASN A 150 22.45 -3.14 -10.28
N GLU A 151 23.18 -2.69 -11.30
CA GLU A 151 23.30 -1.28 -11.70
C GLU A 151 21.98 -0.70 -12.24
N ALA A 152 21.11 -1.53 -12.81
CA ALA A 152 19.85 -1.11 -13.40
C ALA A 152 18.67 -1.18 -12.41
N PHE A 153 18.83 -1.86 -11.27
CA PHE A 153 17.71 -2.14 -10.37
C PHE A 153 17.07 -0.87 -9.80
N SER A 154 17.87 0.11 -9.36
CA SER A 154 17.35 1.38 -8.86
C SER A 154 16.58 2.15 -9.93
N ASP A 155 17.07 2.15 -11.17
CA ASP A 155 16.44 2.88 -12.27
C ASP A 155 15.10 2.23 -12.66
N VAL A 156 15.06 0.89 -12.72
CA VAL A 156 13.83 0.12 -12.97
C VAL A 156 12.78 0.42 -11.91
N VAL A 157 13.17 0.41 -10.63
CA VAL A 157 12.27 0.73 -9.52
C VAL A 157 11.76 2.19 -9.63
N ASN A 158 12.63 3.16 -9.86
CA ASN A 158 12.22 4.56 -10.00
C ASN A 158 11.26 4.78 -11.16
N ILE A 159 11.59 4.27 -12.35
CA ILE A 159 10.75 4.42 -13.54
C ILE A 159 9.40 3.75 -13.30
N GLY A 160 9.38 2.54 -12.74
CA GLY A 160 8.16 1.83 -12.40
C GLY A 160 7.25 2.63 -11.46
N PHE A 161 7.82 3.18 -10.39
CA PHE A 161 7.06 3.98 -9.42
C PHE A 161 6.66 5.37 -9.93
N LEU A 162 7.44 6.00 -10.81
CA LEU A 162 7.01 7.23 -11.49
C LEU A 162 5.79 6.98 -12.38
N LEU A 163 5.82 5.89 -13.16
CA LEU A 163 4.68 5.47 -13.98
C LEU A 163 3.45 5.17 -13.12
N LEU A 164 3.63 4.46 -12.01
CA LEU A 164 2.54 4.17 -11.07
C LEU A 164 1.98 5.44 -10.42
N ALA A 165 2.86 6.36 -9.99
CA ALA A 165 2.46 7.63 -9.40
C ALA A 165 1.59 8.47 -10.37
N MET A 166 1.97 8.52 -11.64
CA MET A 166 1.14 9.15 -12.67
C MET A 166 -0.20 8.41 -12.85
N ALA A 167 -0.18 7.08 -12.79
CA ALA A 167 -1.39 6.27 -12.92
C ALA A 167 -2.39 6.44 -11.75
N HIS A 168 -1.94 6.80 -10.55
CA HIS A 168 -2.83 7.11 -9.42
C HIS A 168 -3.72 8.33 -9.64
N VAL A 169 -3.25 9.32 -10.40
CA VAL A 169 -3.97 10.58 -10.68
C VAL A 169 -4.46 10.66 -12.12
N ALA A 170 -4.10 9.70 -12.96
CA ALA A 170 -4.58 9.63 -14.33
C ALA A 170 -6.11 9.38 -14.37
N PRO A 171 -6.82 9.88 -15.39
CA PRO A 171 -8.26 9.66 -15.56
C PRO A 171 -8.58 8.24 -16.06
N VAL A 172 -7.90 7.24 -15.52
CA VAL A 172 -8.10 5.82 -15.85
C VAL A 172 -9.23 5.29 -14.98
N ARG A 173 -10.23 4.66 -15.60
CA ARG A 173 -11.31 3.99 -14.89
C ARG A 173 -10.86 2.59 -14.50
N VAL A 174 -10.67 2.35 -13.21
CA VAL A 174 -10.31 1.04 -12.67
C VAL A 174 -11.58 0.39 -12.12
N PRO A 175 -11.97 -0.80 -12.62
CA PRO A 175 -13.15 -1.49 -12.10
C PRO A 175 -12.92 -1.89 -10.64
N PRO A 176 -13.99 -2.06 -9.85
CA PRO A 176 -13.86 -2.55 -8.50
C PRO A 176 -13.20 -3.93 -8.47
N LEU A 177 -12.39 -4.16 -7.43
CA LEU A 177 -11.72 -5.44 -7.21
C LEU A 177 -12.75 -6.56 -7.13
N SER A 178 -12.69 -7.50 -8.07
CA SER A 178 -13.49 -8.72 -7.99
C SER A 178 -13.02 -9.61 -6.84
N ALA A 179 -13.89 -10.46 -6.31
CA ALA A 179 -13.51 -11.42 -5.26
C ALA A 179 -12.33 -12.33 -5.69
N THR A 180 -12.27 -12.65 -6.99
CA THR A 180 -11.14 -13.39 -7.58
C THR A 180 -9.84 -12.60 -7.50
N MET A 181 -9.87 -11.31 -7.86
CA MET A 181 -8.68 -10.45 -7.80
C MET A 181 -8.21 -10.26 -6.36
N TYR A 182 -9.13 -10.06 -5.42
CA TYR A 182 -8.81 -9.99 -3.99
C TYR A 182 -8.09 -11.25 -3.53
N THR A 183 -8.63 -12.43 -3.87
CA THR A 183 -8.01 -13.72 -3.51
C THR A 183 -6.63 -13.88 -4.15
N ALA A 184 -6.47 -13.48 -5.41
CA ALA A 184 -5.19 -13.54 -6.11
C ALA A 184 -4.14 -12.64 -5.45
N ILE A 185 -4.50 -11.40 -5.08
CA ILE A 185 -3.61 -10.47 -4.37
C ILE A 185 -3.24 -11.05 -3.00
N SER A 186 -4.18 -11.63 -2.26
CA SER A 186 -3.88 -12.24 -0.95
C SER A 186 -2.92 -13.42 -1.06
N ILE A 187 -3.13 -14.32 -2.03
CA ILE A 187 -2.22 -15.45 -2.28
C ILE A 187 -0.84 -14.92 -2.68
N PHE A 188 -0.79 -13.95 -3.59
CA PHE A 188 0.45 -13.33 -4.02
C PHE A 188 1.18 -12.68 -2.84
N ALA A 189 0.48 -11.95 -1.98
CA ALA A 189 1.06 -11.28 -0.82
C ALA A 189 1.65 -12.26 0.18
N VAL A 190 0.93 -13.34 0.52
CA VAL A 190 1.46 -14.38 1.42
C VAL A 190 2.66 -15.08 0.81
N ALA A 191 2.57 -15.53 -0.45
CA ALA A 191 3.66 -16.23 -1.12
C ALA A 191 4.92 -15.35 -1.26
N SER A 192 4.74 -14.10 -1.67
CA SER A 192 5.82 -13.13 -1.83
C SER A 192 6.45 -12.77 -0.49
N SER A 193 5.65 -12.62 0.57
CA SER A 193 6.15 -12.34 1.92
C SER A 193 7.05 -13.47 2.42
N VAL A 194 6.62 -14.73 2.28
CA VAL A 194 7.42 -15.90 2.66
C VAL A 194 8.71 -15.98 1.83
N ALA A 195 8.62 -15.79 0.51
CA ALA A 195 9.78 -15.85 -0.37
C ALA A 195 10.81 -14.75 -0.04
N LEU A 196 10.38 -13.51 0.14
CA LEU A 196 11.26 -12.40 0.50
C LEU A 196 11.86 -12.55 1.90
N ALA A 197 11.08 -13.05 2.87
CA ALA A 197 11.58 -13.33 4.21
C ALA A 197 12.66 -14.43 4.19
N SER A 198 12.47 -15.49 3.40
CA SER A 198 13.43 -16.60 3.29
C SER A 198 14.78 -16.19 2.69
N ARG A 199 14.83 -15.13 1.88
CA ARG A 199 16.07 -14.58 1.29
C ARG A 199 16.86 -13.71 2.27
N SER A 200 16.24 -13.34 3.37
CA SER A 200 16.78 -12.37 4.33
C SER A 200 17.46 -12.99 5.55
N PHE A 201 17.50 -14.33 5.60
CA PHE A 201 18.21 -15.16 6.59
C PHE A 201 19.27 -16.01 5.88
#